data_AF-A0A662GC67-F1
#
_entry.id   AF-A0A662GC67-F1
#
_cell.length_a   1.000
_cell.length_b   1.000
_cell.length_c   1.000
_cell.angle_alpha   90.00
_cell.angle_beta   90.00
_cell.angle_gamma   90.00
#
_symmetry.space_group_name_H-M   'P 1'
#
loop_
_entity.id
_entity.type
_entity.pdbx_description
1 polymer ?
#
loop_
_entity_poly.entity_id
_entity_poly.type
_entity_poly.pdbx_seq_one_letter_code
_entity_poly.pdbx_strand_id
1 'polypeptide(L)' 'MPICPECGKEIYHLREFSLVWAEYTIEIDEYGNPRYEFVDTSESIEKKHEYQCPECGEVLFIDAKKAIEFLNENKE' A
#
# COMPACT_ATOMS: atom_id res chain seq x y z
N MET A 1 14.43 -14.76 9.02
CA MET A 1 13.34 -13.81 8.69
C MET A 1 13.88 -12.41 8.86
N PRO A 2 13.48 -11.43 8.05
CA PRO A 2 14.03 -10.09 8.15
C PRO A 2 13.55 -9.38 9.43
N ILE A 3 14.43 -8.56 9.98
CA ILE A 3 14.18 -7.76 11.19
C ILE A 3 14.04 -6.31 10.74
N CYS A 4 13.02 -5.61 11.25
CA CYS A 4 12.86 -4.19 10.99
C CYS A 4 14.04 -3.41 11.61
N PRO A 5 14.77 -2.59 10.83
CA PRO A 5 15.94 -1.85 11.35
C PRO A 5 15.55 -0.78 12.39
N GLU A 6 14.29 -0.33 12.38
CA GLU A 6 13.83 0.81 13.16
C GLU A 6 13.22 0.40 14.51
N CYS A 7 12.50 -0.73 14.55
CA CYS A 7 11.85 -1.21 15.78
C CYS A 7 12.37 -2.56 16.29
N GLY A 8 13.27 -3.22 15.54
CA GLY A 8 13.93 -4.47 15.94
C GLY A 8 13.02 -5.71 15.96
N LYS A 9 11.77 -5.60 15.51
CA LYS A 9 10.84 -6.74 15.44
C LYS A 9 11.05 -7.56 14.17
N GLU A 10 10.85 -8.86 14.27
CA GLU A 10 10.76 -9.75 13.11
C GLU A 10 9.51 -9.43 12.30
N ILE A 11 9.65 -9.32 10.98
CA ILE A 11 8.55 -9.03 10.08
C ILE A 11 8.53 -9.99 8.90
N TYR A 12 7.33 -10.37 8.48
CA TYR A 12 7.08 -11.35 7.42
C TYR A 12 6.39 -10.72 6.19
N HIS A 13 6.01 -9.45 6.29
CA HIS A 13 5.42 -8.66 5.21
C HIS A 13 5.71 -7.18 5.45
N LEU A 14 5.45 -6.37 4.42
CA LEU A 14 5.46 -4.90 4.47
C LEU A 14 4.06 -4.41 4.13
N ARG A 15 3.68 -3.23 4.64
CA ARG A 15 2.46 -2.54 4.19
C ARG A 15 2.83 -1.64 3.02
N GLU A 16 2.16 -1.82 1.89
CA GLU A 16 2.34 -0.95 0.73
C GLU A 16 1.30 0.17 0.76
N PHE A 17 1.78 1.41 0.62
CA PHE A 17 0.95 2.59 0.44
C PHE A 17 1.23 3.17 -0.94
N SER A 18 0.20 3.27 -1.76
CA SER A 18 0.30 3.85 -3.09
C SER A 18 -0.72 4.96 -3.33
N LEU A 19 -0.29 5.95 -4.11
CA LEU A 19 -1.20 6.97 -4.61
C LEU A 19 -1.93 6.44 -5.86
N VAL A 20 -3.24 6.24 -5.73
CA VAL A 20 -4.13 5.75 -6.79
C VAL A 20 -5.18 6.79 -7.16
N TRP A 21 -5.58 6.80 -8.43
CA TRP A 21 -6.84 7.41 -8.87
C TRP A 21 -7.94 6.36 -8.78
N ALA A 22 -8.92 6.60 -7.90
CA ALA A 22 -10.07 5.73 -7.77
C ALA A 22 -11.27 6.32 -8.52
N GLU A 23 -11.87 5.53 -9.40
CA GLU A 23 -13.06 5.88 -10.16
C GLU A 23 -14.32 5.39 -9.43
N TYR A 24 -15.31 6.28 -9.36
CA TYR A 24 -16.61 5.98 -8.79
C TYR A 24 -17.71 6.47 -9.72
N THR A 25 -18.74 5.65 -9.92
CA THR A 25 -20.02 6.13 -10.45
C THR A 25 -20.78 6.83 -9.34
N ILE A 26 -21.30 8.02 -9.63
CA ILE A 26 -22.12 8.80 -8.69
C ILE A 26 -23.52 8.92 -9.27
N GLU A 27 -24.51 8.47 -8.52
CA GLU A 27 -25.92 8.59 -8.86
C GLU A 27 -26.69 9.26 -7.73
N ILE A 28 -27.82 9.86 -8.06
CA ILE A 28 -28.76 10.42 -7.08
C ILE A 28 -29.95 9.47 -6.99
N ASP A 29 -30.28 9.01 -5.78
CA ASP A 29 -31.43 8.14 -5.55
C ASP A 29 -32.77 8.90 -5.63
N GLU A 30 -33.88 8.16 -5.50
CA GLU A 30 -35.24 8.73 -5.55
C GLU A 30 -35.53 9.76 -4.46
N TYR A 31 -34.73 9.81 -3.39
CA TYR A 31 -34.84 10.76 -2.29
C TYR A 31 -33.86 11.93 -2.41
N GLY A 32 -33.05 11.99 -3.47
CA GLY A 32 -32.06 13.04 -3.67
C GLY A 32 -30.71 12.80 -3.00
N ASN A 33 -30.45 11.60 -2.47
CA ASN A 33 -29.17 11.28 -1.82
C ASN A 33 -28.15 10.73 -2.81
N PRO A 34 -26.86 11.11 -2.70
CA PRO A 34 -25.82 10.55 -3.53
C PRO A 34 -25.48 9.11 -3.14
N ARG A 35 -25.33 8.25 -4.14
CA ARG A 35 -24.78 6.89 -4.03
C ARG A 35 -23.51 6.80 -4.86
N TYR A 36 -22.48 6.19 -4.28
CA TYR A 36 -21.18 5.99 -4.89
C TYR A 36 -20.96 4.50 -5.10
N GLU A 37 -20.68 4.08 -6.33
CA GLU A 37 -20.29 2.72 -6.66
C GLU A 37 -18.84 2.73 -7.14
N PHE A 38 -18.00 1.89 -6.55
CA PHE A 38 -16.61 1.76 -6.97
C PHE A 38 -16.54 1.08 -8.34
N VAL A 39 -15.77 1.68 -9.25
CA VAL A 39 -15.57 1.14 -10.61
C VAL A 39 -14.20 0.48 -10.69
N ASP A 40 -13.13 1.26 -10.50
CA ASP A 40 -11.76 0.78 -10.63
C ASP A 40 -10.75 1.70 -9.91
N THR A 41 -9.52 1.23 -9.74
CA THR A 41 -8.36 2.03 -9.33
C THR A 41 -7.27 1.95 -10.40
N SER A 42 -6.70 3.10 -10.76
CA SER A 42 -5.52 3.19 -11.60
C SER A 42 -4.35 3.86 -10.86
N GLU A 43 -3.12 3.49 -11.23
CA GLU A 43 -1.93 4.13 -10.66
C GLU A 43 -1.90 5.62 -11.00
N SER A 44 -1.52 6.45 -10.02
CA SER A 44 -1.25 7.86 -10.29
C SER A 44 -0.02 8.05 -11.19
N ILE A 45 -0.02 9.15 -11.97
CA ILE A 45 1.13 9.55 -12.80
C ILE A 45 2.40 9.73 -11.96
N GLU A 46 2.26 10.11 -10.68
CA GLU A 46 3.39 10.30 -9.76
C GLU A 46 3.99 8.99 -9.21
N LYS A 47 3.31 7.84 -9.39
CA LYS A 47 3.75 6.48 -8.98
C LYS A 47 4.53 6.42 -7.66
N LYS A 48 3.97 7.02 -6.61
CA LYS A 48 4.56 6.99 -5.28
C LYS A 48 4.10 5.73 -4.55
N HIS A 49 5.03 4.83 -4.29
CA HIS A 49 4.85 3.64 -3.47
C HIS A 49 5.76 3.75 -2.25
N GLU A 50 5.20 3.47 -1.07
CA GLU A 50 5.94 3.37 0.18
C GLU A 50 5.70 1.98 0.78
N TYR A 51 6.78 1.35 1.22
CA TYR A 51 6.76 0.02 1.83
C TYR A 51 7.16 0.17 3.29
N GLN A 52 6.16 0.09 4.16
CA GLN A 52 6.27 0.40 5.57
C GLN A 52 6.36 -0.86 6.43
N CYS A 53 7.05 -0.74 7.57
CA CYS A 53 7.07 -1.76 8.60
C CYS A 53 5.65 -1.95 9.18
N PRO A 54 5.13 -3.19 9.25
CA PRO A 54 3.79 -3.44 9.80
C PRO A 54 3.70 -3.23 11.32
N GLU A 55 4.82 -3.10 12.02
CA GLU A 55 4.84 -2.99 13.48
C GLU A 55 4.99 -1.56 13.99
N CYS A 56 5.80 -0.73 13.32
CA CYS A 56 6.04 0.65 13.73
C CYS A 56 5.55 1.69 12.71
N GLY A 57 5.21 1.29 11.47
CA GLY A 57 4.75 2.19 10.42
C GLY A 57 5.86 2.95 9.68
N GLU A 58 7.13 2.75 10.05
CA GLU A 58 8.24 3.46 9.40
C GLU A 58 8.42 3.03 7.93
N VAL A 59 8.71 3.98 7.04
CA VAL A 59 8.94 3.71 5.61
C VAL A 59 10.32 3.09 5.45
N LEU A 60 10.37 1.81 5.07
CA LEU A 60 11.63 1.09 4.89
C LEU A 60 12.14 1.19 3.45
N PHE A 61 11.22 1.21 2.48
CA PHE A 61 11.57 1.29 1.05
C PHE A 61 10.54 2.11 0.27
N ILE A 62 10.98 2.66 -0.87
CA ILE A 62 10.12 3.29 -1.89
C ILE A 62 10.20 2.56 -3.25
N ASP A 63 10.96 1.46 -3.29
CA ASP A 63 11.18 0.64 -4.48
C ASP A 63 10.68 -0.77 -4.20
N ALA A 64 9.77 -1.25 -5.04
CA ALA A 64 9.12 -2.55 -4.90
C ALA A 64 10.13 -3.70 -4.91
N LYS A 65 11.16 -3.60 -5.76
CA LYS A 65 12.16 -4.66 -5.93
C LYS A 65 13.00 -4.81 -4.66
N LYS A 66 13.47 -3.70 -4.09
CA LYS A 66 14.19 -3.71 -2.80
C LYS A 66 13.34 -4.24 -1.65
N ALA A 67 12.07 -3.85 -1.60
CA ALA A 67 11.14 -4.34 -0.60
C ALA A 67 10.97 -5.88 -0.68
N ILE A 68 10.87 -6.42 -1.90
CA ILE A 68 10.77 -7.86 -2.15
C ILE A 68 12.09 -8.58 -1.84
N GLU A 69 13.23 -8.02 -2.23
CA GLU A 69 14.55 -8.58 -1.92
C GLU A 69 14.74 -8.71 -0.40
N PHE A 70 14.45 -7.66 0.36
CA PHE A 70 14.48 -7.66 1.83
C PHE A 70 13.63 -8.78 2.46
N LEU A 71 12.41 -9.00 1.94
CA LEU A 71 11.55 -10.09 2.41
C LEU A 71 12.07 -11.49 2.06
N ASN A 72 12.91 -11.61 1.02
CA ASN A 72 13.45 -12.89 0.56
C ASN A 72 14.83 -13.24 1.12
N GLU A 73 15.53 -12.33 1.81
CA GLU A 73 16.89 -12.52 2.35
C GLU A 73 17.04 -13.70 3.35
N ASN A 74 15.97 -14.42 3.70
CA ASN A 74 15.99 -15.51 4.66
C ASN A 74 15.15 -16.74 4.24
N LYS A 75 14.91 -16.93 2.93
CA LYS A 75 14.36 -18.18 2.40
C LYS A 75 15.49 -19.18 2.11
N GLU A 76 16.09 -19.73 3.16
CA GLU A 76 16.94 -20.94 3.09
C GLU A 76 16.21 -22.13 3.70
#